data_AF-G4HK52-F1
#
_entry.id   AF-G4HK52-F1
#
_cell.length_a   1.000
_cell.length_b   1.000
_cell.length_c   1.000
_cell.angle_alpha   90.00
_cell.angle_beta   90.00
_cell.angle_gamma   90.00
#
_symmetry.space_group_name_H-M   'P 1'
#
loop_
_entity.id
_entity.type
_entity.pdbx_description
1 polymer ?
#
loop_
_entity_poly.entity_id
_entity_poly.type
_entity_poly.pdbx_seq_one_letter_code
_entity_poly.pdbx_strand_id
1 'polypeptide(L)'
;MKLGKIKPIRRLFAVCLSMLLGFSLATTGLTGGQANAAANPSDEAVHSLTDGAVPQAAVGTTYYVSVDGNDANDGRSEDHAWASLEKVNSMKFAPGDRVLFKAGDVWNGSLKLRGISGTEDAPIVFSSYGDIEQLGRPVINGNGTTTTEISKIILNYKGVADKTMSATIDVVDGSYLEFSNFELTNYNPNVVSQRAGINIRTASTTVTEWEANPHKGIVIKNNYIHDVDGNPKGWKIGSGGILILGNISDVLVEGNIVKRVDIEGIRNAGLYKEGDVKANFPRVFENIIFRNN
;
A
#
# COMPACT_ATOMS: atom_id res chain seq x y z
N MET A 1 -23.21 54.27 8.73
CA MET A 1 -21.75 54.52 8.72
C MET A 1 -21.11 53.79 7.55
N LYS A 2 -20.14 54.40 6.86
CA LYS A 2 -19.37 53.76 5.76
C LYS A 2 -18.00 53.32 6.27
N LEU A 3 -17.72 52.02 6.23
CA LEU A 3 -16.38 51.41 6.14
C LEU A 3 -16.54 50.17 5.25
N GLY A 4 -15.62 49.75 4.39
CA GLY A 4 -14.33 50.31 4.00
C GLY A 4 -13.55 49.22 3.24
N LYS A 5 -13.52 49.25 1.90
CA LYS A 5 -12.93 48.17 1.10
C LYS A 5 -11.40 48.16 1.21
N ILE A 6 -10.82 47.05 1.66
CA ILE A 6 -9.37 46.82 1.66
C ILE A 6 -8.95 46.20 0.32
N LYS A 7 -7.92 46.76 -0.32
CA LYS A 7 -7.31 46.23 -1.56
C LYS A 7 -6.13 45.30 -1.23
N PRO A 8 -5.85 44.26 -2.05
CA PRO A 8 -4.67 43.42 -1.87
C PRO A 8 -3.39 44.11 -2.37
N ILE A 9 -2.26 43.82 -1.71
CA ILE A 9 -0.92 44.29 -2.08
C ILE A 9 -0.29 43.31 -3.07
N ARG A 10 0.16 43.81 -4.23
CA ARG A 10 1.06 43.07 -5.15
C ARG A 10 2.51 43.29 -4.72
N ARG A 11 3.33 42.23 -4.74
CA ARG A 11 4.80 42.33 -4.78
C ARG A 11 5.32 41.70 -6.07
N LEU A 12 5.96 42.52 -6.90
CA LEU A 12 6.90 42.09 -7.95
C LEU A 12 8.21 41.67 -7.27
N PHE A 13 8.92 40.68 -7.81
CA PHE A 13 10.39 40.68 -7.86
C PHE A 13 10.90 39.89 -9.08
N ALA A 14 12.19 40.08 -9.40
CA ALA A 14 12.69 40.07 -10.76
C ALA A 14 13.19 38.72 -11.31
N VAL A 15 13.34 38.71 -12.63
CA VAL A 15 14.05 37.70 -13.45
C VAL A 15 15.55 37.69 -13.13
N CYS A 16 16.18 36.51 -13.21
CA CYS A 16 17.58 36.39 -13.61
C CYS A 16 17.76 35.22 -14.58
N LEU A 17 18.51 35.48 -15.64
CA LEU A 17 18.81 34.59 -16.77
C LEU A 17 20.33 34.38 -16.80
N SER A 18 20.78 33.14 -16.96
CA SER A 18 22.12 32.86 -17.48
C SER A 18 22.16 31.56 -18.28
N MET A 19 22.63 31.67 -19.52
CA MET A 19 23.02 30.54 -20.36
C MET A 19 24.48 30.17 -20.08
N LEU A 20 24.84 28.90 -20.32
CA LEU A 20 26.17 28.58 -20.83
C LEU A 20 26.09 27.33 -21.73
N LEU A 21 26.51 27.48 -22.99
CA LEU A 21 26.81 26.37 -23.89
C LEU A 21 28.28 25.97 -23.71
N GLY A 22 28.58 24.68 -23.87
CA GLY A 22 29.93 24.14 -24.00
C GLY A 22 29.95 23.00 -25.02
N PHE A 23 30.50 23.26 -26.20
CA PHE A 23 30.63 22.30 -27.31
C PHE A 23 31.88 21.42 -27.14
N SER A 24 31.83 20.15 -27.56
CA SER A 24 32.92 19.52 -28.33
C SER A 24 32.47 18.23 -29.01
N LEU A 25 32.87 18.05 -30.27
CA LEU A 25 32.71 16.85 -31.07
C LEU A 25 34.10 16.25 -31.35
N ALA A 26 34.23 14.93 -31.35
CA ALA A 26 35.25 14.25 -32.16
C ALA A 26 34.78 12.83 -32.51
N THR A 27 34.92 12.48 -33.78
CA THR A 27 34.60 11.15 -34.34
C THR A 27 35.88 10.42 -34.72
N THR A 28 35.84 9.09 -34.81
CA THR A 28 36.27 8.31 -36.00
C THR A 28 36.06 6.82 -35.74
N GLY A 29 35.70 6.06 -36.78
CA GLY A 29 35.82 4.60 -36.84
C GLY A 29 36.65 4.20 -38.06
N LEU A 30 37.13 2.96 -38.14
CA LEU A 30 37.93 2.45 -39.28
C LEU A 30 37.90 0.92 -39.41
N THR A 31 38.17 0.44 -40.64
CA THR A 31 38.17 -0.96 -41.14
C THR A 31 39.57 -1.38 -41.63
N GLY A 32 39.90 -2.65 -41.92
CA GLY A 32 39.16 -3.92 -41.79
C GLY A 32 39.64 -4.99 -42.81
N GLY A 33 39.81 -6.25 -42.37
CA GLY A 33 40.53 -7.31 -43.12
C GLY A 33 42.05 -7.31 -42.81
N GLN A 34 42.87 -8.36 -42.99
CA GLN A 34 42.81 -9.74 -43.57
C GLN A 34 44.00 -10.55 -42.96
N ALA A 35 44.18 -11.89 -43.03
CA ALA A 35 43.34 -13.07 -43.31
C ALA A 35 44.16 -14.37 -43.00
N ASN A 36 43.54 -15.56 -43.11
CA ASN A 36 44.13 -16.92 -43.19
C ASN A 36 45.09 -17.46 -42.09
N ALA A 37 44.63 -18.49 -41.36
CA ALA A 37 45.30 -19.80 -41.29
C ALA A 37 44.33 -20.86 -40.71
N ALA A 38 44.47 -22.12 -41.12
CA ALA A 38 43.62 -23.23 -40.65
C ALA A 38 44.37 -24.11 -39.65
N ALA A 39 43.73 -24.46 -38.53
CA ALA A 39 43.88 -25.73 -37.82
C ALA A 39 42.87 -25.84 -36.67
N ASN A 40 42.13 -26.94 -36.63
CA ASN A 40 41.60 -27.56 -35.40
C ASN A 40 42.25 -28.95 -35.39
N PRO A 41 42.81 -29.42 -34.27
CA PRO A 41 41.95 -30.11 -33.31
C PRO A 41 42.24 -29.81 -31.83
N SER A 42 41.15 -29.73 -31.06
CA SER A 42 41.02 -30.19 -29.66
C SER A 42 42.14 -29.84 -28.67
N ASP A 43 41.89 -28.82 -27.85
CA ASP A 43 42.30 -28.84 -26.45
C ASP A 43 41.13 -28.34 -25.59
N GLU A 44 40.91 -28.97 -24.42
CA GLU A 44 39.71 -28.77 -23.61
C GLU A 44 39.74 -27.43 -22.84
N ALA A 45 39.20 -26.38 -23.46
CA ALA A 45 38.84 -25.17 -22.74
C ALA A 45 37.63 -25.46 -21.83
N VAL A 46 37.90 -25.73 -20.55
CA VAL A 46 36.88 -25.79 -19.49
C VAL A 46 36.05 -24.51 -19.51
N HIS A 47 34.85 -24.60 -20.07
CA HIS A 47 33.92 -23.49 -20.13
C HIS A 47 33.45 -23.22 -18.71
N SER A 48 34.02 -22.20 -18.08
CA SER A 48 33.55 -21.69 -16.79
C SER A 48 32.07 -21.35 -16.95
N LEU A 49 31.21 -22.22 -16.42
CA LEU A 49 29.82 -21.91 -16.21
C LEU A 49 29.83 -20.89 -15.08
N THR A 50 29.80 -19.61 -15.44
CA THR A 50 29.41 -18.56 -14.51
C THR A 50 28.00 -18.90 -14.07
N ASP A 51 27.89 -19.52 -12.90
CA ASP A 51 26.64 -19.89 -12.27
C ASP A 51 25.77 -18.63 -12.25
N GLY A 52 24.70 -18.68 -13.06
CA GLY A 52 23.78 -17.58 -13.22
C GLY A 52 22.97 -17.51 -11.94
N ALA A 53 23.52 -16.85 -10.92
CA ALA A 53 22.98 -16.80 -9.57
C ALA A 53 21.48 -16.49 -9.64
N VAL A 54 20.68 -17.55 -9.45
CA VAL A 54 19.23 -17.44 -9.31
C VAL A 54 19.02 -16.44 -8.17
N PRO A 55 18.23 -15.37 -8.35
CA PRO A 55 18.00 -14.40 -7.28
C PRO A 55 17.52 -15.15 -6.03
N GLN A 56 18.39 -15.25 -5.03
CA GLN A 56 18.05 -15.89 -3.76
C GLN A 56 16.87 -15.10 -3.19
N ALA A 57 15.70 -15.75 -3.11
CA ALA A 57 14.51 -15.14 -2.55
C ALA A 57 14.86 -14.52 -1.20
N ALA A 58 14.55 -13.23 -1.03
CA ALA A 58 14.98 -12.48 0.14
C ALA A 58 14.38 -13.11 1.39
N VAL A 59 15.25 -13.66 2.26
CA VAL A 59 14.83 -14.25 3.53
C VAL A 59 14.51 -13.10 4.48
N GLY A 60 13.24 -12.67 4.48
CA GLY A 60 12.76 -11.62 5.36
C GLY A 60 12.75 -12.02 6.84
N THR A 61 12.66 -11.03 7.71
CA THR A 61 12.55 -11.22 9.16
C THR A 61 11.11 -11.51 9.54
N THR A 62 10.90 -12.47 10.46
CA THR A 62 9.62 -12.59 11.17
C THR A 62 9.66 -11.77 12.46
N TYR A 63 8.67 -10.90 12.62
CA TYR A 63 8.42 -10.08 13.79
C TYR A 63 7.12 -10.54 14.48
N TYR A 64 7.10 -10.48 15.81
CA TYR A 64 5.98 -10.92 16.66
C TYR A 64 5.42 -9.73 17.45
N VAL A 65 4.10 -9.70 17.62
CA VAL A 65 3.36 -8.66 18.34
C VAL A 65 2.37 -9.32 19.30
N SER A 66 2.43 -8.94 20.57
CA SER A 66 1.62 -9.47 21.68
C SER A 66 1.34 -8.32 22.66
N VAL A 67 0.12 -8.17 23.20
CA VAL A 67 -0.20 -7.10 24.16
C VAL A 67 0.63 -7.19 25.45
N ASP A 68 1.05 -8.41 25.81
CA ASP A 68 1.99 -8.68 26.91
C ASP A 68 3.48 -8.43 26.55
N GLY A 69 3.76 -7.99 25.32
CA GLY A 69 5.11 -7.75 24.80
C GLY A 69 5.74 -6.45 25.29
N ASN A 70 6.85 -6.05 24.66
CA ASN A 70 7.55 -4.80 24.99
C ASN A 70 8.15 -4.17 23.73
N ASP A 71 7.85 -2.89 23.47
CA ASP A 71 8.36 -2.16 22.29
C ASP A 71 9.86 -1.88 22.32
N ALA A 72 10.54 -2.10 23.46
CA ALA A 72 11.99 -2.12 23.56
C ALA A 72 12.63 -3.42 23.01
N ASN A 73 11.84 -4.48 22.82
CA ASN A 73 12.33 -5.75 22.28
C ASN A 73 12.69 -5.63 20.79
N ASP A 74 13.45 -6.59 20.27
CA ASP A 74 13.79 -6.68 18.85
C ASP A 74 12.65 -7.20 17.97
N GLY A 75 11.61 -7.79 18.58
CA GLY A 75 10.44 -8.35 17.92
C GLY A 75 10.66 -9.73 17.30
N ARG A 76 11.86 -10.33 17.37
CA ARG A 76 12.26 -11.47 16.53
C ARG A 76 11.92 -12.85 17.10
N SER A 77 11.26 -12.91 18.26
CA SER A 77 10.73 -14.15 18.84
C SER A 77 9.44 -13.85 19.62
N GLU A 78 8.63 -14.88 19.89
CA GLU A 78 7.38 -14.73 20.66
C GLU A 78 7.64 -14.17 22.07
N ASP A 79 8.67 -14.67 22.77
CA ASP A 79 9.10 -14.18 24.09
C ASP A 79 9.63 -12.73 24.05
N HIS A 80 10.05 -12.25 22.88
CA HIS A 80 10.56 -10.88 22.66
C HIS A 80 9.67 -10.11 21.67
N ALA A 81 8.35 -10.34 21.71
CA ALA A 81 7.39 -9.63 20.89
C ALA A 81 7.32 -8.12 21.22
N TRP A 82 6.91 -7.31 20.25
CA TRP A 82 6.50 -5.92 20.47
C TRP A 82 5.12 -5.84 21.09
N ALA A 83 4.80 -4.71 21.75
CA ALA A 83 3.52 -4.50 22.42
C ALA A 83 2.48 -3.82 21.52
N SER A 84 2.88 -2.79 20.77
CA SER A 84 1.96 -1.78 20.25
C SER A 84 1.84 -1.68 18.72
N LEU A 85 0.71 -1.14 18.26
CA LEU A 85 0.53 -0.74 16.86
C LEU A 85 1.45 0.44 16.50
N GLU A 86 1.72 1.32 17.46
CA GLU A 86 2.65 2.46 17.34
C GLU A 86 4.05 1.98 16.96
N LYS A 87 4.54 0.92 17.60
CA LYS A 87 5.82 0.29 17.25
C LYS A 87 5.78 -0.27 15.83
N VAL A 88 4.77 -1.06 15.47
CA VAL A 88 4.63 -1.61 14.10
C VAL A 88 4.58 -0.49 13.05
N ASN A 89 3.82 0.58 13.31
CA ASN A 89 3.69 1.76 12.44
C ASN A 89 4.99 2.57 12.30
N SER A 90 5.93 2.44 13.22
CA SER A 90 7.25 3.09 13.16
C SER A 90 8.27 2.32 12.30
N MET A 91 8.01 1.05 12.02
CA MET A 91 8.95 0.18 11.30
C MET A 91 8.94 0.41 9.80
N LYS A 92 10.07 0.08 9.17
CA LYS A 92 10.20 -0.05 7.72
C LYS A 92 10.44 -1.52 7.40
N PHE A 93 9.51 -2.13 6.70
CA PHE A 93 9.57 -3.54 6.32
C PHE A 93 10.27 -3.71 4.96
N ALA A 94 11.03 -4.79 4.83
CA ALA A 94 11.70 -5.21 3.61
C ALA A 94 10.92 -6.36 2.93
N PRO A 95 11.14 -6.64 1.63
CA PRO A 95 10.57 -7.79 0.96
C PRO A 95 10.81 -9.10 1.72
N GLY A 96 9.75 -9.91 1.85
CA GLY A 96 9.72 -11.16 2.60
C GLY A 96 9.48 -11.02 4.10
N ASP A 97 9.49 -9.81 4.67
CA ASP A 97 9.22 -9.62 6.10
C ASP A 97 7.82 -10.10 6.50
N ARG A 98 7.69 -10.64 7.72
CA ARG A 98 6.44 -11.13 8.29
C ARG A 98 6.18 -10.42 9.61
N VAL A 99 4.95 -9.98 9.85
CA VAL A 99 4.51 -9.36 11.11
C VAL A 99 3.33 -10.16 11.63
N LEU A 100 3.55 -10.89 12.72
CA LEU A 100 2.60 -11.86 13.26
C LEU A 100 2.03 -11.36 14.59
N PHE A 101 0.70 -11.23 14.64
CA PHE A 101 -0.04 -10.82 15.83
C PHE A 101 -0.59 -12.04 16.58
N LYS A 102 -0.46 -12.04 17.91
CA LYS A 102 -0.84 -13.17 18.75
C LYS A 102 -2.35 -13.42 18.72
N ALA A 103 -2.76 -14.69 18.59
CA ALA A 103 -4.15 -15.11 18.66
C ALA A 103 -4.80 -14.72 20.00
N GLY A 104 -6.06 -14.25 19.95
CA GLY A 104 -6.83 -13.78 21.10
C GLY A 104 -6.50 -12.36 21.62
N ASP A 105 -5.38 -11.76 21.20
CA ASP A 105 -5.00 -10.41 21.63
C ASP A 105 -5.82 -9.31 20.93
N VAL A 106 -5.98 -8.15 21.59
CA VAL A 106 -6.80 -7.03 21.12
C VAL A 106 -6.01 -5.72 21.15
N TRP A 107 -5.85 -5.08 19.99
CA TRP A 107 -5.28 -3.74 19.87
C TRP A 107 -6.35 -2.71 19.49
N ASN A 108 -6.27 -1.52 20.08
CA ASN A 108 -7.10 -0.38 19.69
C ASN A 108 -6.26 0.62 18.91
N GLY A 109 -6.70 1.03 17.72
CA GLY A 109 -5.98 1.92 16.82
C GLY A 109 -5.97 1.42 15.38
N SER A 110 -4.93 1.79 14.62
CA SER A 110 -4.87 1.58 13.17
C SER A 110 -3.46 1.22 12.74
N LEU A 111 -3.33 0.21 11.88
CA LEU A 111 -2.11 -0.07 11.14
C LEU A 111 -2.04 0.87 9.93
N LYS A 112 -1.05 1.76 9.93
CA LYS A 112 -0.87 2.85 8.97
C LYS A 112 0.39 2.61 8.16
N LEU A 113 0.24 1.84 7.11
CA LEU A 113 1.34 1.41 6.25
C LEU A 113 1.51 2.42 5.11
N ARG A 114 2.74 2.90 4.88
CA ARG A 114 3.03 4.02 3.97
C ARG A 114 4.28 3.74 3.16
N GLY A 115 4.17 3.64 1.84
CA GLY A 115 5.33 3.47 0.95
C GLY A 115 6.10 2.16 1.16
N ILE A 116 5.48 1.12 1.75
CA ILE A 116 6.10 -0.19 1.94
C ILE A 116 5.71 -1.11 0.78
N SER A 117 6.65 -1.91 0.28
CA SER A 117 6.34 -2.94 -0.73
C SER A 117 7.26 -4.13 -0.58
N GLY A 118 6.69 -5.32 -0.78
CA GLY A 118 7.47 -6.53 -1.01
C GLY A 118 7.87 -6.66 -2.49
N THR A 119 8.11 -7.89 -2.92
CA THR A 119 8.19 -8.29 -4.33
C THR A 119 7.27 -9.47 -4.61
N GLU A 120 7.11 -9.86 -5.87
CA GLU A 120 6.30 -11.02 -6.27
C GLU A 120 6.76 -12.31 -5.57
N ASP A 121 8.07 -12.57 -5.55
CA ASP A 121 8.67 -13.74 -4.88
C ASP A 121 8.78 -13.58 -3.35
N ALA A 122 8.67 -12.36 -2.81
CA ALA A 122 8.86 -12.05 -1.40
C ALA A 122 7.90 -10.93 -0.92
N PRO A 123 6.58 -11.23 -0.81
CA PRO A 123 5.61 -10.27 -0.29
C PRO A 123 5.85 -10.01 1.20
N ILE A 124 5.40 -8.85 1.69
CA ILE A 124 5.36 -8.55 3.13
C ILE A 124 4.05 -9.11 3.69
N VAL A 125 4.11 -9.94 4.73
CA VAL A 125 2.95 -10.67 5.26
C VAL A 125 2.58 -10.18 6.65
N PHE A 126 1.40 -9.58 6.78
CA PHE A 126 0.76 -9.30 8.07
C PHE A 126 -0.23 -10.42 8.37
N SER A 127 -0.03 -11.15 9.46
CA SER A 127 -0.86 -12.30 9.82
C SER A 127 -0.90 -12.58 11.32
N SER A 128 -1.34 -13.78 11.72
CA SER A 128 -1.44 -14.23 13.10
C SER A 128 -0.41 -15.30 13.47
N TYR A 129 -0.14 -15.49 14.76
CA TYR A 129 0.48 -16.68 15.34
C TYR A 129 -0.28 -17.17 16.58
N GLY A 130 0.01 -18.39 17.05
CA GLY A 130 -0.74 -19.05 18.12
C GLY A 130 -2.02 -19.75 17.63
N ASP A 131 -2.77 -20.34 18.57
CA ASP A 131 -3.96 -21.14 18.27
C ASP A 131 -5.19 -20.25 18.01
N ILE A 132 -5.39 -19.85 16.76
CA ILE A 132 -6.55 -19.04 16.33
C ILE A 132 -7.89 -19.78 16.42
N GLU A 133 -7.90 -21.12 16.49
CA GLU A 133 -9.14 -21.90 16.57
C GLU A 133 -9.69 -21.91 18.01
N GLN A 134 -8.80 -21.93 19.01
CA GLN A 134 -9.17 -21.88 20.43
C GLN A 134 -9.22 -20.45 20.98
N LEU A 135 -8.25 -19.59 20.64
CA LEU A 135 -8.12 -18.24 21.21
C LEU A 135 -8.84 -17.18 20.38
N GLY A 136 -9.22 -17.49 19.14
CA GLY A 136 -9.74 -16.52 18.19
C GLY A 136 -8.64 -15.74 17.47
N ARG A 137 -9.06 -14.94 16.48
CA ARG A 137 -8.16 -14.12 15.68
C ARG A 137 -7.60 -12.94 16.50
N PRO A 138 -6.37 -12.45 16.21
CA PRO A 138 -5.96 -11.14 16.70
C PRO A 138 -6.96 -10.06 16.25
N VAL A 139 -7.45 -9.27 17.19
CA VAL A 139 -8.41 -8.19 16.92
C VAL A 139 -7.67 -6.87 16.78
N ILE A 140 -7.87 -6.17 15.67
CA ILE A 140 -7.53 -4.75 15.56
C ILE A 140 -8.82 -3.95 15.51
N ASN A 141 -9.06 -3.14 16.54
CA ASN A 141 -10.22 -2.27 16.67
C ASN A 141 -9.84 -0.83 16.33
N GLY A 142 -10.31 -0.36 15.17
CA GLY A 142 -10.19 1.03 14.73
C GLY A 142 -10.84 2.04 15.67
N ASN A 143 -11.83 1.61 16.48
CA ASN A 143 -12.49 2.39 17.53
C ASN A 143 -13.04 3.75 17.05
N GLY A 144 -13.43 3.84 15.77
CA GLY A 144 -13.82 5.08 15.13
C GLY A 144 -12.64 5.89 14.61
N THR A 145 -11.78 5.29 13.81
CA THR A 145 -10.60 5.97 13.25
C THR A 145 -10.96 7.31 12.60
N THR A 146 -10.06 8.27 12.73
CA THR A 146 -10.09 9.52 11.98
C THR A 146 -8.69 9.83 11.46
N THR A 147 -8.60 10.73 10.49
CA THR A 147 -7.31 11.27 10.04
C THR A 147 -7.48 12.70 9.57
N THR A 148 -6.39 13.47 9.58
CA THR A 148 -6.27 14.75 8.85
C THR A 148 -5.66 14.56 7.46
N GLU A 149 -5.23 13.33 7.13
CA GLU A 149 -4.64 12.99 5.84
C GLU A 149 -5.70 13.06 4.72
N ILE A 150 -5.46 13.92 3.74
CA ILE A 150 -6.34 14.07 2.57
C ILE A 150 -6.09 12.92 1.59
N SER A 151 -7.12 12.11 1.34
CA SER A 151 -7.10 11.11 0.28
C SER A 151 -7.21 11.80 -1.08
N LYS A 152 -6.17 11.62 -1.93
CA LYS A 152 -6.07 12.29 -3.23
C LYS A 152 -7.14 11.84 -4.22
N ILE A 153 -7.56 10.58 -4.10
CA ILE A 153 -8.65 9.94 -4.85
C ILE A 153 -9.94 10.77 -4.74
N ILE A 154 -10.33 11.19 -3.54
CA ILE A 154 -11.57 11.94 -3.31
C ILE A 154 -11.40 13.46 -3.42
N LEU A 155 -10.18 13.98 -3.62
CA LEU A 155 -9.90 15.41 -3.79
C LEU A 155 -10.66 16.00 -5.00
N ASN A 156 -10.75 15.23 -6.09
CA ASN A 156 -11.35 15.64 -7.36
C ASN A 156 -12.89 15.57 -7.42
N TYR A 157 -13.55 15.09 -6.36
CA TYR A 157 -15.01 14.97 -6.29
C TYR A 157 -15.62 16.19 -5.59
N LYS A 158 -16.25 17.10 -6.33
CA LYS A 158 -16.72 18.39 -5.83
C LYS A 158 -17.82 18.26 -4.77
N GLY A 159 -18.65 17.22 -4.86
CA GLY A 159 -19.73 16.98 -3.91
C GLY A 159 -19.28 16.56 -2.50
N VAL A 160 -18.07 16.02 -2.34
CA VAL A 160 -17.61 15.45 -1.05
C VAL A 160 -16.94 16.53 -0.19
N ALA A 161 -17.59 16.91 0.90
CA ALA A 161 -17.03 17.87 1.86
C ALA A 161 -15.85 17.28 2.66
N ASP A 162 -16.01 16.04 3.14
CA ASP A 162 -14.95 15.30 3.81
C ASP A 162 -13.95 14.76 2.78
N LYS A 163 -12.68 15.17 2.89
CA LYS A 163 -11.56 14.76 2.02
C LYS A 163 -10.63 13.76 2.67
N THR A 164 -10.96 13.30 3.87
CA THR A 164 -10.15 12.36 4.64
C THR A 164 -10.64 10.93 4.43
N MET A 165 -9.75 9.96 4.60
CA MET A 165 -10.09 8.54 4.62
C MET A 165 -9.19 7.83 5.62
N SER A 166 -9.78 7.01 6.49
CA SER A 166 -9.06 6.21 7.47
C SER A 166 -9.55 4.77 7.46
N ALA A 167 -8.77 3.86 8.02
CA ALA A 167 -9.17 2.47 8.17
C ALA A 167 -8.43 1.80 9.34
N THR A 168 -8.92 0.66 9.78
CA THR A 168 -8.24 -0.20 10.76
C THR A 168 -6.90 -0.69 10.22
N ILE A 169 -6.86 -1.09 8.95
CA ILE A 169 -5.64 -1.25 8.15
C ILE A 169 -5.72 -0.26 6.98
N ASP A 170 -4.93 0.82 7.03
CA ASP A 170 -4.88 1.85 5.99
C ASP A 170 -3.51 1.84 5.32
N VAL A 171 -3.47 1.45 4.05
CA VAL A 171 -2.26 1.36 3.21
C VAL A 171 -2.26 2.50 2.21
N VAL A 172 -1.13 3.21 2.11
CA VAL A 172 -0.89 4.21 1.07
C VAL A 172 0.37 3.87 0.28
N ASP A 173 0.23 3.78 -1.04
CA ASP A 173 1.30 3.45 -2.00
C ASP A 173 2.12 2.21 -1.58
N GLY A 174 1.44 1.06 -1.46
CA GLY A 174 2.10 -0.22 -1.18
C GLY A 174 1.64 -1.36 -2.10
N SER A 175 2.54 -2.30 -2.35
CA SER A 175 2.40 -3.44 -3.27
C SER A 175 3.06 -4.70 -2.70
N TYR A 176 2.65 -5.88 -3.15
CA TYR A 176 3.15 -7.18 -2.69
C TYR A 176 2.97 -7.32 -1.17
N LEU A 177 1.73 -7.17 -0.72
CA LEU A 177 1.32 -7.17 0.68
C LEU A 177 0.23 -8.23 0.89
N GLU A 178 0.40 -9.05 1.92
CA GLU A 178 -0.66 -9.94 2.42
C GLU A 178 -1.20 -9.43 3.77
N PHE A 179 -2.53 -9.40 3.90
CA PHE A 179 -3.26 -9.25 5.16
C PHE A 179 -4.12 -10.48 5.38
N SER A 180 -3.79 -11.28 6.40
CA SER A 180 -4.51 -12.52 6.65
C SER A 180 -4.80 -12.82 8.11
N ASN A 181 -5.88 -13.58 8.34
CA ASN A 181 -6.25 -14.13 9.64
C ASN A 181 -6.67 -13.14 10.75
N PHE A 182 -6.93 -11.86 10.44
CA PHE A 182 -7.36 -10.86 11.44
C PHE A 182 -8.87 -10.85 11.71
N GLU A 183 -9.26 -10.40 12.90
CA GLU A 183 -10.57 -9.79 13.15
C GLU A 183 -10.40 -8.26 13.16
N LEU A 184 -11.21 -7.55 12.38
CA LEU A 184 -11.06 -6.11 12.16
C LEU A 184 -12.39 -5.39 12.39
N THR A 185 -12.38 -4.44 13.33
CA THR A 185 -13.55 -3.59 13.64
C THR A 185 -13.20 -2.13 13.52
N ASN A 186 -14.21 -1.25 13.36
CA ASN A 186 -13.98 0.20 13.33
C ASN A 186 -15.23 1.00 13.73
N TYR A 187 -15.88 0.60 14.83
CA TYR A 187 -17.16 1.14 15.25
C TYR A 187 -17.01 2.33 16.20
N ASN A 188 -17.63 3.47 15.89
CA ASN A 188 -17.88 4.53 16.87
C ASN A 188 -19.02 5.48 16.43
N PRO A 189 -20.23 5.35 17.02
CA PRO A 189 -21.41 6.08 16.57
C PRO A 189 -21.36 7.58 16.91
N ASN A 190 -20.41 8.00 17.74
CA ASN A 190 -20.19 9.40 18.11
C ASN A 190 -19.22 10.12 17.17
N VAL A 191 -18.55 9.38 16.27
CA VAL A 191 -17.54 9.92 15.36
C VAL A 191 -18.00 9.73 13.92
N VAL A 192 -18.26 10.83 13.21
CA VAL A 192 -18.63 10.80 11.79
C VAL A 192 -17.38 11.02 10.93
N SER A 193 -16.89 9.97 10.26
CA SER A 193 -15.71 10.03 9.38
C SER A 193 -15.75 8.94 8.31
N GLN A 194 -15.09 9.17 7.19
CA GLN A 194 -14.86 8.13 6.18
C GLN A 194 -13.90 7.06 6.72
N ARG A 195 -14.47 5.88 7.03
CA ARG A 195 -13.79 4.74 7.67
C ARG A 195 -13.95 3.44 6.90
N ALA A 196 -12.89 2.64 6.83
CA ALA A 196 -12.96 1.25 6.40
C ALA A 196 -12.37 0.25 7.42
N GLY A 197 -12.59 -1.03 7.17
CA GLY A 197 -11.81 -2.11 7.82
C GLY A 197 -10.41 -2.19 7.22
N ILE A 198 -10.33 -2.48 5.93
CA ILE A 198 -9.09 -2.44 5.14
C ILE A 198 -9.26 -1.42 4.01
N ASN A 199 -8.26 -0.56 3.83
CA ASN A 199 -8.22 0.42 2.74
C ASN A 199 -6.84 0.43 2.08
N ILE A 200 -6.78 0.12 0.79
CA ILE A 200 -5.59 0.24 -0.06
C ILE A 200 -5.82 1.41 -1.00
N ARG A 201 -4.96 2.43 -0.94
CA ARG A 201 -5.09 3.65 -1.76
C ARG A 201 -3.74 4.22 -2.21
N THR A 202 -3.77 5.08 -3.21
CA THR A 202 -2.58 5.84 -3.63
C THR A 202 -2.49 7.22 -2.98
N ALA A 203 -1.29 7.81 -2.89
CA ALA A 203 -1.10 9.26 -2.73
C ALA A 203 -0.83 10.01 -4.05
N SER A 204 -0.88 9.34 -5.20
CA SER A 204 -0.75 9.96 -6.53
C SER A 204 -1.82 11.02 -6.74
N THR A 205 -1.46 12.11 -7.43
CA THR A 205 -2.37 13.26 -7.66
C THR A 205 -2.77 13.44 -9.12
N THR A 206 -2.08 12.77 -10.03
CA THR A 206 -2.30 12.84 -11.48
C THR A 206 -2.57 11.45 -12.05
N VAL A 207 -3.26 11.40 -13.20
CA VAL A 207 -3.46 10.15 -13.95
C VAL A 207 -2.12 9.49 -14.29
N THR A 208 -1.14 10.28 -14.73
CA THR A 208 0.16 9.79 -15.20
C THR A 208 0.99 9.11 -14.11
N GLU A 209 1.06 9.70 -12.91
CA GLU A 209 1.72 9.06 -11.75
C GLU A 209 1.07 7.71 -11.42
N TRP A 210 -0.25 7.66 -11.52
CA TRP A 210 -1.07 6.53 -11.09
C TRP A 210 -1.17 5.40 -12.14
N GLU A 211 -1.08 5.74 -13.44
CA GLU A 211 -0.88 4.77 -14.53
C GLU A 211 0.55 4.22 -14.53
N ALA A 212 1.55 5.03 -14.13
CA ALA A 212 2.93 4.59 -13.99
C ALA A 212 3.17 3.72 -12.74
N ASN A 213 2.42 3.94 -11.66
CA ASN A 213 2.58 3.25 -10.37
C ASN A 213 1.25 2.60 -9.90
N PRO A 214 0.76 1.56 -10.61
CA PRO A 214 -0.32 0.73 -10.08
C PRO A 214 0.14 0.01 -8.81
N HIS A 215 -0.78 -0.20 -7.87
CA HIS A 215 -0.58 -1.21 -6.83
C HIS A 215 -0.47 -2.59 -7.48
N LYS A 216 0.27 -3.51 -6.87
CA LYS A 216 0.41 -4.90 -7.36
C LYS A 216 0.38 -5.88 -6.22
N GLY A 217 0.01 -7.14 -6.47
CA GLY A 217 0.23 -8.25 -5.54
C GLY A 217 -0.44 -8.07 -4.18
N ILE A 218 -1.71 -7.63 -4.15
CA ILE A 218 -2.43 -7.41 -2.90
C ILE A 218 -3.28 -8.63 -2.56
N VAL A 219 -2.96 -9.28 -1.45
CA VAL A 219 -3.67 -10.45 -0.93
C VAL A 219 -4.39 -10.10 0.36
N ILE A 220 -5.70 -10.27 0.40
CA ILE A 220 -6.53 -10.07 1.59
C ILE A 220 -7.33 -11.36 1.80
N LYS A 221 -6.93 -12.19 2.76
CA LYS A 221 -7.52 -13.53 2.90
C LYS A 221 -7.88 -13.94 4.33
N ASN A 222 -8.99 -14.67 4.48
CA ASN A 222 -9.41 -15.27 5.74
C ASN A 222 -9.54 -14.25 6.91
N ASN A 223 -9.96 -13.03 6.64
CA ASN A 223 -10.19 -12.01 7.67
C ASN A 223 -11.69 -11.91 8.02
N TYR A 224 -12.03 -11.55 9.26
CA TYR A 224 -13.40 -11.21 9.65
C TYR A 224 -13.48 -9.70 9.88
N ILE A 225 -14.11 -8.97 8.95
CA ILE A 225 -14.25 -7.52 9.00
C ILE A 225 -15.70 -7.18 9.36
N HIS A 226 -15.91 -6.50 10.49
CA HIS A 226 -17.26 -6.16 10.92
C HIS A 226 -17.36 -4.91 11.79
N ASP A 227 -18.58 -4.40 11.94
CA ASP A 227 -18.86 -3.20 12.74
C ASP A 227 -17.94 -2.04 12.32
N VAL A 228 -18.06 -1.67 11.04
CA VAL A 228 -17.38 -0.53 10.43
C VAL A 228 -18.46 0.47 10.06
N ASP A 229 -18.78 1.38 11.00
CA ASP A 229 -19.68 2.49 10.72
C ASP A 229 -18.92 3.60 9.98
N GLY A 230 -19.53 4.11 8.92
CA GLY A 230 -18.90 5.01 7.96
C GLY A 230 -19.34 6.45 8.15
N ASN A 231 -19.20 7.25 7.09
CA ASN A 231 -19.83 8.57 7.05
C ASN A 231 -21.17 8.48 6.31
N PRO A 232 -22.33 8.40 7.00
CA PRO A 232 -23.65 8.35 6.33
C PRO A 232 -24.01 9.67 5.63
N LYS A 233 -23.25 10.74 5.86
CA LYS A 233 -23.35 12.05 5.16
C LYS A 233 -22.23 12.22 4.12
N GLY A 234 -21.31 11.26 4.03
CA GLY A 234 -20.23 11.22 3.05
C GLY A 234 -20.73 10.71 1.71
N TRP A 235 -19.94 10.94 0.66
CA TRP A 235 -20.17 10.26 -0.61
C TRP A 235 -19.63 8.83 -0.53
N LYS A 236 -20.15 7.96 -1.41
CA LYS A 236 -20.07 6.49 -1.31
C LYS A 236 -18.67 5.85 -1.40
N ILE A 237 -17.60 6.62 -1.26
CA ILE A 237 -16.27 6.24 -1.74
C ILE A 237 -15.33 5.85 -0.60
N GLY A 238 -15.33 6.60 0.50
CA GLY A 238 -14.40 6.41 1.61
C GLY A 238 -14.93 5.60 2.78
N SER A 239 -15.94 4.73 2.60
CA SER A 239 -16.46 3.89 3.69
C SER A 239 -16.83 2.50 3.23
N GLY A 240 -16.52 1.48 4.05
CA GLY A 240 -16.86 0.09 3.77
C GLY A 240 -15.99 -0.95 4.47
N GLY A 241 -16.21 -2.23 4.18
CA GLY A 241 -15.41 -3.33 4.73
C GLY A 241 -13.98 -3.35 4.17
N ILE A 242 -13.85 -3.68 2.88
CA ILE A 242 -12.58 -3.73 2.15
C ILE A 242 -12.65 -2.78 0.95
N LEU A 243 -11.78 -1.77 0.93
CA LEU A 243 -11.65 -0.78 -0.14
C LEU A 243 -10.29 -0.93 -0.83
N ILE A 244 -10.31 -1.11 -2.15
CA ILE A 244 -9.13 -1.19 -3.01
C ILE A 244 -9.28 -0.10 -4.08
N LEU A 245 -8.70 1.06 -3.80
CA LEU A 245 -8.96 2.31 -4.51
C LEU A 245 -7.71 2.72 -5.26
N GLY A 246 -7.62 2.33 -6.53
CA GLY A 246 -6.41 2.47 -7.30
C GLY A 246 -6.43 1.74 -8.63
N ASN A 247 -5.44 2.08 -9.47
CA ASN A 247 -4.94 1.21 -10.52
C ASN A 247 -4.26 0.06 -9.81
N ILE A 248 -4.64 -1.16 -10.16
CA ILE A 248 -4.14 -2.34 -9.44
C ILE A 248 -4.11 -3.56 -10.35
N SER A 249 -3.06 -4.38 -10.22
CA SER A 249 -3.00 -5.73 -10.75
C SER A 249 -2.77 -6.75 -9.63
N ASP A 250 -3.05 -8.02 -9.93
CA ASP A 250 -2.67 -9.16 -9.09
C ASP A 250 -3.28 -9.07 -7.68
N VAL A 251 -4.60 -9.14 -7.63
CA VAL A 251 -5.40 -9.03 -6.41
C VAL A 251 -6.09 -10.34 -6.11
N LEU A 252 -5.92 -10.81 -4.88
CA LEU A 252 -6.72 -11.92 -4.33
C LEU A 252 -7.44 -11.45 -3.07
N VAL A 253 -8.78 -11.40 -3.13
CA VAL A 253 -9.63 -11.23 -1.96
C VAL A 253 -10.42 -12.52 -1.75
N GLU A 254 -10.04 -13.31 -0.75
CA GLU A 254 -10.56 -14.67 -0.55
C GLU A 254 -10.95 -15.01 0.89
N GLY A 255 -12.10 -15.65 1.08
CA GLY A 255 -12.43 -16.28 2.37
C GLY A 255 -12.69 -15.28 3.49
N ASN A 256 -12.87 -13.98 3.17
CA ASN A 256 -13.12 -12.95 4.17
C ASN A 256 -14.60 -12.90 4.49
N ILE A 257 -14.96 -12.70 5.75
CA ILE A 257 -16.34 -12.46 6.16
C ILE A 257 -16.50 -10.95 6.37
N VAL A 258 -17.34 -10.29 5.58
CA VAL A 258 -17.62 -8.85 5.70
C VAL A 258 -19.07 -8.62 6.13
N LYS A 259 -19.29 -8.00 7.29
CA LYS A 259 -20.63 -7.93 7.92
C LYS A 259 -20.84 -6.68 8.77
N ARG A 260 -22.03 -6.06 8.73
CA ARG A 260 -22.33 -4.80 9.48
C ARG A 260 -21.31 -3.70 9.15
N VAL A 261 -21.17 -3.38 7.87
CA VAL A 261 -20.32 -2.30 7.37
C VAL A 261 -21.16 -1.30 6.57
N ASP A 262 -20.90 -0.01 6.72
CA ASP A 262 -21.63 1.04 6.02
C ASP A 262 -21.12 1.27 4.59
N ILE A 263 -22.04 1.66 3.71
CA ILE A 263 -21.82 2.04 2.30
C ILE A 263 -21.36 0.89 1.39
N GLU A 264 -20.17 0.34 1.57
CA GLU A 264 -19.58 -0.68 0.67
C GLU A 264 -19.19 -1.95 1.44
N GLY A 265 -19.52 -3.13 0.93
CA GLY A 265 -19.01 -4.39 1.48
C GLY A 265 -17.54 -4.59 1.12
N ILE A 266 -17.31 -5.00 -0.12
CA ILE A 266 -15.99 -5.16 -0.73
C ILE A 266 -16.02 -4.39 -2.06
N ARG A 267 -15.03 -3.52 -2.27
CA ARG A 267 -14.99 -2.63 -3.45
C ARG A 267 -13.58 -2.49 -4.02
N ASN A 268 -13.46 -2.76 -5.32
CA ASN A 268 -12.40 -2.25 -6.18
C ASN A 268 -12.94 -1.02 -6.96
N ALA A 269 -12.16 0.06 -7.09
CA ALA A 269 -12.51 1.17 -7.97
C ALA A 269 -11.31 2.06 -8.35
N GLY A 270 -11.36 2.68 -9.53
CA GLY A 270 -10.26 3.55 -10.03
C GLY A 270 -10.32 4.98 -9.49
N LEU A 271 -11.50 5.61 -9.58
CA LEU A 271 -11.83 6.86 -8.86
C LEU A 271 -10.86 8.05 -9.05
N TYR A 272 -10.63 8.48 -10.29
CA TYR A 272 -9.79 9.66 -10.51
C TYR A 272 -10.52 11.00 -10.34
N LYS A 273 -11.70 11.17 -10.95
CA LYS A 273 -12.38 12.47 -11.05
C LYS A 273 -13.88 12.33 -11.33
N GLU A 274 -14.68 13.11 -10.60
CA GLU A 274 -16.11 13.21 -10.81
C GLU A 274 -16.44 13.67 -12.25
N GLY A 275 -17.22 12.85 -12.96
CA GLY A 275 -17.59 13.08 -14.36
C GLY A 275 -16.61 12.48 -15.40
N ASP A 276 -15.45 11.95 -15.00
CA ASP A 276 -14.57 11.21 -15.92
C ASP A 276 -15.03 9.75 -16.05
N VAL A 277 -15.89 9.49 -17.03
CA VAL A 277 -16.41 8.15 -17.33
C VAL A 277 -15.31 7.14 -17.72
N LYS A 278 -14.11 7.59 -18.11
CA LYS A 278 -12.95 6.73 -18.41
C LYS A 278 -12.02 6.51 -17.22
N ALA A 279 -12.32 7.10 -16.06
CA ALA A 279 -11.46 7.01 -14.88
C ALA A 279 -12.23 6.71 -13.58
N ASN A 280 -13.51 6.32 -13.69
CA ASN A 280 -14.24 5.65 -12.60
C ASN A 280 -13.78 4.19 -12.43
N PHE A 281 -13.36 3.53 -13.51
CA PHE A 281 -12.78 2.19 -13.50
C PHE A 281 -11.26 2.25 -13.37
N PRO A 282 -10.61 1.25 -12.73
CA PRO A 282 -9.16 1.10 -12.78
C PRO A 282 -8.71 0.95 -14.24
N ARG A 283 -7.66 1.66 -14.63
CA ARG A 283 -7.08 1.63 -15.97
C ARG A 283 -6.01 0.55 -16.11
N VAL A 284 -5.36 0.21 -14.99
CA VAL A 284 -4.70 -1.08 -14.78
C VAL A 284 -5.67 -1.94 -13.99
N PHE A 285 -6.08 -3.06 -14.59
CA PHE A 285 -7.02 -4.04 -14.04
C PHE A 285 -6.71 -5.41 -14.63
N GLU A 286 -5.78 -6.14 -14.01
CA GLU A 286 -5.31 -7.44 -14.48
C GLU A 286 -5.23 -8.41 -13.30
N ASN A 287 -5.61 -9.68 -13.53
CA ASN A 287 -5.55 -10.74 -12.52
C ASN A 287 -6.24 -10.35 -11.19
N ILE A 288 -7.52 -9.99 -11.26
CA ILE A 288 -8.31 -9.51 -10.12
C ILE A 288 -9.34 -10.56 -9.71
N ILE A 289 -9.14 -11.18 -8.56
CA ILE A 289 -9.91 -12.34 -8.07
C ILE A 289 -10.59 -12.01 -6.74
N PHE A 290 -11.92 -12.08 -6.73
CA PHE A 290 -12.75 -12.07 -5.53
C PHE A 290 -13.49 -13.41 -5.46
N ARG A 291 -13.24 -14.23 -4.43
CA ARG A 291 -13.88 -15.55 -4.28
C ARG A 291 -14.17 -15.91 -2.83
N ASN A 292 -15.28 -16.60 -2.57
CA ASN A 292 -15.63 -17.12 -1.24
C ASN A 292 -15.67 -16.04 -0.12
N ASN A 293 -16.19 -14.85 -0.39
CA ASN A 293 -16.40 -13.78 0.61
C ASN A 293 -17.90 -13.51 0.84
#